data_AF-A0A3E0Q5D1-F1
#
_entry.id   AF-A0A3E0Q5D1-F1
#
_cell.length_a   1.000
_cell.length_b   1.000
_cell.length_c   1.000
_cell.angle_alpha   90.00
_cell.angle_beta   90.00
_cell.angle_gamma   90.00
#
_symmetry.space_group_name_H-M   'P 1'
#
loop_
_entity.id
_entity.type
_entity.pdbx_description
1 polymer ?
#
loop_
_entity_poly.entity_id
_entity_poly.type
_entity_poly.pdbx_seq_one_letter_code
_entity_poly.pdbx_strand_id
1 'polypeptide(L)'
;MFESRAAWLVVGAVFGVAVSLYWPTEQVQATSVDRASKIALITSDTTAGNSDAVFVLDFVTGRLVGGAYSTNTGRFNQMYVRNLARDFQVSENAQYAIVPGRVAIPQRGGGTPANGGIFVAELNSGKVAMYGFPYNQTAGPQPVQTLVPIDFFSFREVQE
;
A
#
# COMPACT_ATOMS: atom_id res chain seq x y z
N MET A 1 -39.04 -34.04 27.70
CA MET A 1 -38.97 -33.56 26.29
C MET A 1 -38.35 -32.16 26.14
N PHE A 2 -38.40 -31.28 27.15
CA PHE A 2 -37.78 -29.94 27.12
C PHE A 2 -36.26 -29.93 27.37
N GLU A 3 -35.75 -30.90 28.14
CA GLU A 3 -34.36 -30.97 28.58
C GLU A 3 -33.35 -31.20 27.44
N SER A 4 -33.72 -32.04 26.46
CA SER A 4 -32.89 -32.26 25.26
C SER A 4 -32.81 -31.03 24.37
N ARG A 5 -33.87 -30.22 24.29
CA ARG A 5 -33.89 -28.99 23.49
C ARG A 5 -32.98 -27.92 24.09
N ALA A 6 -32.96 -27.80 25.42
CA ALA A 6 -32.06 -26.88 26.12
C ALA A 6 -30.59 -27.30 25.96
N ALA A 7 -30.28 -28.60 26.04
CA ALA A 7 -28.94 -29.12 25.83
C ALA A 7 -28.40 -28.81 24.41
N TRP A 8 -29.22 -29.02 23.38
CA TRP A 8 -28.85 -28.67 22.00
C TRP A 8 -28.56 -27.17 21.80
N LEU A 9 -29.29 -26.32 22.53
CA LEU A 9 -29.12 -24.87 22.48
C LEU A 9 -27.78 -24.46 23.10
N VAL A 10 -27.42 -25.05 24.24
CA VAL A 10 -26.13 -24.81 24.90
C VAL A 10 -24.97 -25.29 24.02
N VAL A 11 -25.07 -26.48 23.43
CA VAL A 11 -24.04 -27.00 22.52
C VAL A 11 -23.87 -26.10 21.30
N GLY A 12 -24.96 -25.67 20.68
CA GLY A 12 -24.92 -24.73 19.55
C GLY A 12 -24.31 -23.38 19.91
N ALA A 13 -24.62 -22.85 21.10
CA ALA A 13 -24.05 -21.59 21.59
C ALA A 13 -22.54 -21.70 21.83
N VAL A 14 -22.08 -22.75 22.50
CA VAL A 14 -20.64 -22.99 22.76
C VAL A 14 -19.89 -23.19 21.44
N PHE A 15 -20.46 -23.96 20.52
CA PHE A 15 -19.86 -24.16 19.21
C PHE A 15 -19.79 -22.87 18.39
N GLY A 16 -20.84 -22.05 18.40
CA GLY A 16 -20.85 -20.74 17.75
C GLY A 16 -19.80 -19.79 18.31
N VAL A 17 -19.63 -19.74 19.63
CA VAL A 17 -18.57 -18.95 20.28
C VAL A 17 -17.19 -19.47 19.87
N ALA A 18 -16.97 -20.79 19.91
CA ALA A 18 -15.70 -21.38 19.52
C ALA A 18 -15.33 -21.02 18.08
N VAL A 19 -16.26 -21.17 17.13
CA VAL A 19 -16.06 -20.80 15.72
C VAL A 19 -15.76 -19.31 15.58
N SER A 20 -16.45 -18.44 16.34
CA SER A 20 -16.22 -16.98 16.27
C SER A 20 -14.82 -16.56 16.72
N LEU A 21 -14.22 -17.28 17.68
CA LEU A 21 -12.87 -16.99 18.18
C LEU A 21 -11.78 -17.42 17.20
N TYR A 22 -12.05 -18.44 16.38
CA TYR A 22 -11.13 -18.92 15.35
C TYR A 22 -11.37 -18.28 13.98
N TRP A 23 -12.39 -17.41 13.85
CA TRP A 23 -12.66 -16.74 12.58
C TRP A 23 -11.62 -15.66 12.31
N PRO A 24 -10.88 -15.73 11.19
CA PRO A 24 -9.92 -14.70 10.84
C PRO A 24 -10.63 -13.36 10.65
N THR A 25 -10.27 -12.36 11.45
CA THR A 25 -10.71 -10.99 11.22
C THR A 25 -9.72 -10.33 10.27
N GLU A 26 -10.09 -10.23 8.98
CA GLU A 26 -9.33 -9.39 8.06
C GLU A 26 -9.64 -7.93 8.37
N GLN A 27 -8.63 -7.19 8.84
CA GLN A 27 -8.74 -5.74 8.95
C GLN A 27 -8.73 -5.16 7.54
N VAL A 28 -9.92 -4.81 7.04
CA VAL A 28 -10.06 -4.02 5.82
C VAL A 28 -9.61 -2.59 6.16
N GLN A 29 -8.34 -2.30 5.89
CA GLN A 29 -7.79 -0.95 5.96
C GLN A 29 -8.34 -0.16 4.76
N ALA A 30 -8.85 1.05 5.00
CA ALA A 30 -9.32 1.91 3.92
C ALA A 30 -8.11 2.57 3.25
N THR A 31 -7.73 2.07 2.08
CA THR A 31 -6.82 2.79 1.18
C THR A 31 -7.51 4.07 0.72
N SER A 32 -6.95 5.23 1.06
CA SER A 32 -7.50 6.52 0.70
C SER A 32 -6.66 7.18 -0.40
N VAL A 33 -7.34 7.90 -1.29
CA VAL A 33 -6.72 8.77 -2.29
C VAL A 33 -7.41 10.12 -2.19
N ASP A 34 -6.66 11.15 -1.82
CA ASP A 34 -7.13 12.53 -1.84
C ASP A 34 -6.29 13.34 -2.84
N ARG A 35 -6.93 14.26 -3.56
CA ARG A 35 -6.29 15.05 -4.62
C ARG A 35 -6.69 16.51 -4.50
N ALA A 36 -5.68 17.36 -4.33
CA ALA A 36 -5.77 18.79 -4.58
C ALA A 36 -5.19 19.11 -5.98
N SER A 37 -5.33 20.36 -6.42
CA SER A 37 -4.95 20.79 -7.79
C SER A 37 -3.48 20.55 -8.17
N LYS A 38 -2.57 20.40 -7.20
CA LYS A 38 -1.12 20.20 -7.43
C LYS A 38 -0.53 18.99 -6.73
N ILE A 39 -1.29 18.38 -5.81
CA ILE A 39 -0.78 17.34 -4.92
C ILE A 39 -1.82 16.22 -4.84
N ALA A 40 -1.36 14.97 -4.86
CA ALA A 40 -2.14 13.83 -4.40
C ALA A 40 -1.52 13.21 -3.14
N LEU A 41 -2.40 12.76 -2.25
CA LEU A 41 -2.08 12.00 -1.06
C LEU A 41 -2.68 10.60 -1.19
N ILE A 42 -1.89 9.57 -0.91
CA ILE A 42 -2.39 8.19 -0.82
C ILE A 42 -1.89 7.47 0.43
N THR A 43 -2.63 6.48 0.90
CA THR A 43 -2.19 5.52 1.92
C THR A 43 -1.97 4.14 1.29
N SER A 44 -0.89 3.44 1.67
CA SER A 44 -0.57 2.09 1.17
C SER A 44 -0.12 1.18 2.32
N ASP A 45 -0.64 -0.05 2.32
CA ASP A 45 -0.37 -1.06 3.35
C ASP A 45 1.13 -1.30 3.51
N THR A 46 1.60 -1.35 4.76
CA THR A 46 2.99 -1.74 5.05
C THR A 46 3.08 -3.26 5.22
N THR A 47 2.80 -3.76 6.41
CA THR A 47 2.75 -5.20 6.73
C THR A 47 1.58 -5.44 7.67
N ALA A 48 1.09 -6.68 7.74
CA ALA A 48 -0.04 -7.02 8.59
C ALA A 48 0.22 -6.59 10.06
N GLY A 49 -0.77 -5.93 10.66
CA GLY A 49 -0.68 -5.43 12.05
C GLY A 49 0.13 -4.16 12.25
N ASN A 50 0.58 -3.50 11.18
CA ASN A 50 1.30 -2.22 11.23
C ASN A 50 0.52 -1.10 10.54
N SER A 51 0.88 0.15 10.82
CA SER A 51 0.27 1.34 10.22
C SER A 51 0.61 1.48 8.74
N ASP A 52 -0.32 2.07 7.97
CA ASP A 52 -0.09 2.41 6.57
C ASP A 52 1.07 3.40 6.38
N ALA A 53 1.71 3.28 5.22
CA ALA A 53 2.61 4.30 4.71
C ALA A 53 1.80 5.37 3.96
N VAL A 54 2.25 6.62 4.05
CA VAL A 54 1.63 7.75 3.36
C VAL A 54 2.54 8.21 2.25
N PHE A 55 1.99 8.47 1.07
CA PHE A 55 2.72 9.01 -0.07
C PHE A 55 2.07 10.28 -0.60
N VAL A 56 2.93 11.20 -1.03
CA VAL A 56 2.58 12.51 -1.56
C VAL A 56 3.21 12.65 -2.94
N LEU A 57 2.37 12.85 -3.95
CA LEU A 57 2.79 13.12 -5.31
C LEU A 57 2.59 14.61 -5.62
N ASP A 58 3.67 15.29 -6.00
CA ASP A 58 3.62 16.61 -6.60
C ASP A 58 3.45 16.49 -8.13
N PHE A 59 2.32 16.97 -8.65
CA PHE A 59 2.01 16.93 -10.08
C PHE A 59 2.88 17.85 -10.93
N VAL A 60 3.43 18.92 -10.34
CA VAL A 60 4.23 19.90 -11.08
C VAL A 60 5.63 19.36 -11.34
N THR A 61 6.26 18.79 -10.31
CA THR A 61 7.64 18.29 -10.40
C THR A 61 7.74 16.80 -10.75
N GLY A 62 6.63 16.05 -10.65
CA GLY A 62 6.65 14.59 -10.76
C GLY A 62 7.40 13.92 -9.61
N ARG A 63 7.60 14.62 -8.49
CA ARG A 63 8.28 14.09 -7.31
C ARG A 63 7.29 13.35 -6.44
N LEU A 64 7.59 12.07 -6.19
CA LEU A 64 6.88 11.23 -5.24
C LEU A 64 7.71 11.12 -3.97
N VAL A 65 7.11 11.46 -2.84
CA VAL A 65 7.72 11.30 -1.51
C VAL A 65 6.80 10.48 -0.62
N GLY A 66 7.36 9.74 0.33
CA GLY A 66 6.56 8.97 1.27
C GLY A 66 7.21 8.80 2.62
N GLY A 67 6.38 8.41 3.59
CA GLY A 67 6.78 8.17 4.96
C GLY A 67 6.01 6.98 5.54
N ALA A 68 6.72 6.09 6.21
CA ALA A 68 6.14 4.98 6.96
C ALA A 68 6.32 5.19 8.46
N TYR A 69 5.22 5.02 9.20
CA TYR A 69 5.23 5.07 10.66
C TYR A 69 5.86 3.79 11.23
N SER A 70 6.74 3.96 12.21
CA SER A 70 7.31 2.87 12.99
C SER A 70 6.73 2.90 14.39
N THR A 71 6.03 1.82 14.76
CA THR A 71 5.46 1.61 16.09
C THR A 71 6.57 1.51 17.15
N ASN A 72 7.74 0.99 16.78
CA ASN A 72 8.91 0.89 17.67
C ASN A 72 9.48 2.25 18.10
N THR A 73 9.39 3.26 17.22
CA THR A 73 9.97 4.60 17.48
C THR A 73 8.92 5.69 17.70
N GLY A 74 7.64 5.35 17.54
CA GLY A 74 6.52 6.26 17.71
C GLY A 74 6.46 7.39 16.67
N ARG A 75 7.16 7.26 15.54
CA ARG A 75 7.35 8.35 14.56
C ARG A 75 7.50 7.82 13.13
N PHE A 76 7.40 8.72 12.15
CA PHE A 76 7.89 8.44 10.79
C PHE A 76 9.41 8.29 10.83
N ASN A 77 9.90 7.12 10.44
CA ASN A 77 11.34 6.82 10.45
C ASN A 77 11.81 6.29 9.08
N GLN A 78 10.92 5.74 8.27
CA GLN A 78 11.25 5.29 6.92
C GLN A 78 10.72 6.28 5.91
N MET A 79 11.62 6.90 5.15
CA MET A 79 11.29 7.90 4.14
C MET A 79 11.60 7.36 2.75
N TYR A 80 10.72 7.66 1.79
CA TYR A 80 10.84 7.20 0.40
C TYR A 80 10.82 8.37 -0.57
N VAL A 81 11.58 8.27 -1.66
CA VAL A 81 11.57 9.27 -2.75
C VAL A 81 11.63 8.61 -4.13
N ARG A 82 11.02 9.25 -5.14
CA ARG A 82 11.16 8.88 -6.56
C ARG A 82 10.90 10.08 -7.46
N ASN A 83 11.61 10.16 -8.58
CA ASN A 83 11.31 11.11 -9.65
C ASN A 83 10.58 10.36 -10.77
N LEU A 84 9.28 10.59 -10.88
CA LEU A 84 8.42 9.94 -11.85
C LEU A 84 8.64 10.49 -13.26
N ALA A 85 8.96 11.78 -13.41
CA ALA A 85 9.25 12.36 -14.72
C ALA A 85 10.42 11.63 -15.40
N ARG A 86 11.44 11.26 -14.61
CA ARG A 86 12.57 10.45 -15.08
C ARG A 86 12.15 9.03 -15.49
N ASP A 87 11.27 8.40 -14.71
CA ASP A 87 10.83 7.02 -14.96
C ASP A 87 9.96 6.90 -16.21
N PHE A 88 9.02 7.84 -16.39
CA PHE A 88 8.15 7.89 -17.55
C PHE A 88 8.81 8.53 -18.78
N GLN A 89 10.02 9.07 -18.63
CA GLN A 89 10.76 9.79 -19.69
C GLN A 89 9.95 10.96 -20.26
N VAL A 90 9.28 11.70 -19.38
CA VAL A 90 8.42 12.83 -19.73
C VAL A 90 9.04 14.15 -19.30
N SER A 91 8.72 15.21 -20.05
CA SER A 91 9.16 16.58 -19.78
C SER A 91 8.12 17.36 -18.95
N GLU A 92 8.27 18.68 -18.90
CA GLU A 92 7.29 19.60 -18.30
C GLU A 92 5.86 19.33 -18.83
N ASN A 93 4.86 19.52 -17.95
CA ASN A 93 3.41 19.27 -18.19
C ASN A 93 2.93 17.81 -18.20
N ALA A 94 3.71 16.88 -17.65
CA ALA A 94 3.25 15.52 -17.37
C ALA A 94 1.97 15.51 -16.50
N GLN A 95 1.04 14.60 -16.79
CA GLN A 95 -0.22 14.48 -16.07
C GLN A 95 -0.23 13.13 -15.37
N TYR A 96 -0.38 13.10 -14.05
CA TYR A 96 -0.26 11.85 -13.29
C TYR A 96 -1.58 11.42 -12.64
N ALA A 97 -1.88 10.12 -12.67
CA ALA A 97 -2.81 9.44 -11.79
C ALA A 97 -2.03 8.63 -10.75
N ILE A 98 -2.46 8.59 -9.49
CA ILE A 98 -1.83 7.74 -8.46
C ILE A 98 -2.92 7.03 -7.67
N VAL A 99 -2.70 5.74 -7.40
CA VAL A 99 -3.55 4.92 -6.54
C VAL A 99 -2.70 3.91 -5.76
N PRO A 100 -3.04 3.59 -4.52
CA PRO A 100 -2.46 2.47 -3.80
C PRO A 100 -3.09 1.16 -4.26
N GLY A 101 -2.43 0.05 -3.98
CA GLY A 101 -3.05 -1.27 -4.04
C GLY A 101 -2.17 -2.35 -3.42
N ARG A 102 -2.72 -3.54 -3.22
CA ARG A 102 -1.98 -4.67 -2.66
C ARG A 102 -1.10 -5.30 -3.74
N VAL A 103 0.12 -5.65 -3.34
CA VAL A 103 1.10 -6.28 -4.22
C VAL A 103 1.83 -7.40 -3.49
N ALA A 104 1.89 -8.58 -4.11
CA ALA A 104 2.76 -9.66 -3.68
C ALA A 104 4.12 -9.55 -4.40
N ILE A 105 5.08 -8.81 -3.81
CA ILE A 105 6.44 -8.68 -4.36
C ILE A 105 7.31 -9.80 -3.80
N PRO A 106 7.93 -10.65 -4.65
CA PRO A 106 8.92 -11.61 -4.18
C PRO A 106 10.10 -10.89 -3.55
N GLN A 107 10.54 -11.32 -2.36
CA GLN A 107 11.71 -10.74 -1.72
C GLN A 107 12.97 -11.01 -2.57
N ARG A 108 13.52 -9.96 -3.20
CA ARG A 108 14.69 -10.02 -4.08
C ARG A 108 15.83 -9.15 -3.57
N GLY A 109 16.32 -9.43 -2.36
CA GLY A 109 17.43 -8.68 -1.74
C GLY A 109 17.08 -7.21 -1.42
N GLY A 110 17.63 -6.66 -0.33
CA GLY A 110 17.32 -5.29 0.09
C GLY A 110 15.96 -5.15 0.76
N GLY A 111 15.93 -5.31 2.09
CA GLY A 111 14.74 -5.09 2.93
C GLY A 111 13.58 -6.08 2.70
N THR A 112 12.72 -6.23 3.71
CA THR A 112 11.45 -6.94 3.54
C THR A 112 10.50 -6.03 2.77
N PRO A 113 9.92 -6.44 1.62
CA PRO A 113 8.96 -5.61 0.90
C PRO A 113 7.68 -5.44 1.72
N ALA A 114 7.04 -4.28 1.56
CA ALA A 114 5.68 -4.07 2.03
C ALA A 114 4.67 -4.92 1.23
N ASN A 115 3.52 -5.19 1.83
CA ASN A 115 2.36 -5.82 1.20
C ASN A 115 1.63 -4.86 0.23
N GLY A 116 1.79 -3.55 0.43
CA GLY A 116 1.26 -2.52 -0.44
C GLY A 116 2.23 -2.12 -1.54
N GLY A 117 1.66 -1.61 -2.62
CA GLY A 117 2.37 -0.95 -3.71
C GLY A 117 1.66 0.34 -4.11
N ILE A 118 2.31 1.04 -5.03
CA ILE A 118 1.85 2.32 -5.57
C ILE A 118 1.78 2.17 -7.08
N PHE A 119 0.61 2.41 -7.64
CA PHE A 119 0.41 2.48 -9.08
C PHE A 119 0.35 3.94 -9.48
N VAL A 120 1.16 4.31 -10.45
CA VAL A 120 1.15 5.64 -11.04
C VAL A 120 0.89 5.50 -12.52
N ALA A 121 -0.10 6.19 -13.06
CA ALA A 121 -0.24 6.38 -14.50
C ALA A 121 0.30 7.76 -14.89
N GLU A 122 1.04 7.82 -15.99
CA GLU A 122 1.31 9.08 -16.68
C GLU A 122 0.39 9.13 -17.91
N LEU A 123 -0.51 10.10 -17.89
CA LEU A 123 -1.68 10.16 -18.77
C LEU A 123 -1.31 10.60 -20.17
N ASN A 124 -0.24 11.36 -20.38
CA ASN A 124 0.15 11.83 -21.72
C ASN A 124 0.80 10.72 -22.55
N SER A 125 1.70 9.95 -21.96
CA SER A 125 2.39 8.79 -22.54
C SER A 125 1.53 7.54 -22.56
N GLY A 126 0.50 7.47 -21.70
CA GLY A 126 -0.38 6.30 -21.66
C GLY A 126 0.25 5.09 -20.97
N LYS A 127 1.21 5.32 -20.05
CA LYS A 127 1.93 4.27 -19.33
C LYS A 127 1.51 4.24 -17.87
N VAL A 128 1.47 3.05 -17.29
CA VAL A 128 1.29 2.84 -15.85
C VAL A 128 2.52 2.12 -15.32
N ALA A 129 3.05 2.64 -14.21
CA ALA A 129 4.15 2.07 -13.47
C ALA A 129 3.68 1.56 -12.12
N MET A 130 4.28 0.48 -11.69
CA MET A 130 4.04 -0.13 -10.39
C MET A 130 5.30 -0.01 -9.55
N TYR A 131 5.16 0.49 -8.33
CA TYR A 131 6.25 0.69 -7.40
C TYR A 131 6.05 -0.10 -6.10
N GLY A 132 7.12 -0.72 -5.64
CA GLY A 132 7.24 -1.30 -4.31
C GLY A 132 8.08 -0.44 -3.39
N PHE A 133 7.94 -0.68 -2.09
CA PHE A 133 8.78 -0.08 -1.07
C PHE A 133 9.11 -1.10 0.02
N PRO A 134 10.35 -1.10 0.54
CA PRO A 134 10.71 -1.93 1.67
C PRO A 134 10.11 -1.36 2.95
N TYR A 135 9.75 -2.24 3.90
CA TYR A 135 9.27 -1.87 5.21
C TYR A 135 9.88 -2.76 6.29
N ASN A 136 10.47 -2.16 7.31
CA ASN A 136 10.99 -2.88 8.47
C ASN A 136 10.75 -2.09 9.77
N GLN A 137 10.69 -2.82 10.88
CA GLN A 137 10.52 -2.25 12.23
C GLN A 137 11.86 -2.18 12.97
N THR A 138 12.88 -1.56 12.38
CA THR A 138 14.20 -1.46 13.02
C THR A 138 14.24 -0.28 14.00
N ALA A 139 14.90 -0.48 15.15
CA ALA A 139 15.18 0.59 16.10
C ALA A 139 16.39 1.41 15.61
N GLY A 140 16.16 2.67 15.21
CA GLY A 140 17.22 3.61 14.80
C GLY A 140 16.88 4.40 13.51
N PRO A 141 17.55 5.53 13.24
CA PRO A 141 17.30 6.33 12.04
C PRO A 141 17.55 5.52 10.77
N GLN A 142 16.57 5.49 9.86
CA GLN A 142 16.73 4.85 8.56
C GLN A 142 17.16 5.88 7.49
N PRO A 143 18.07 5.51 6.57
CA PRO A 143 18.38 6.37 5.44
C PRO A 143 17.14 6.55 4.55
N VAL A 144 17.09 7.65 3.80
CA VAL A 144 16.05 7.86 2.79
C VAL A 144 16.22 6.82 1.69
N GLN A 145 15.16 6.09 1.40
CA GLN A 145 15.15 5.01 0.41
C GLN A 145 14.50 5.49 -0.89
N THR A 146 14.86 4.86 -2.00
CA THR A 146 14.21 5.14 -3.30
C THR A 146 13.14 4.08 -3.56
N LEU A 147 11.98 4.49 -4.07
CA LEU A 147 10.95 3.53 -4.48
C LEU A 147 11.48 2.61 -5.58
N VAL A 148 11.11 1.33 -5.49
CA VAL A 148 11.57 0.29 -6.40
C VAL A 148 10.56 0.16 -7.54
N PRO A 149 10.91 0.49 -8.79
CA PRO A 149 10.05 0.22 -9.93
C PRO A 149 9.99 -1.29 -10.14
N ILE A 150 8.77 -1.83 -10.16
CA ILE A 150 8.52 -3.26 -10.30
C ILE A 150 8.27 -3.59 -11.77
N ASP A 151 7.34 -2.89 -12.40
CA ASP A 151 6.99 -3.10 -13.80
C ASP A 151 6.26 -1.89 -14.41
N PHE A 152 6.15 -1.89 -15.74
CA PHE A 152 5.44 -0.89 -16.52
C PHE A 152 4.57 -1.55 -17.58
N PHE A 153 3.38 -1.01 -17.84
CA PHE A 153 2.59 -1.37 -19.02
C PHE A 153 2.02 -0.14 -19.71
N SER A 154 1.68 -0.29 -21.00
CA SER A 154 1.06 0.76 -21.82
C SER A 154 -0.43 0.45 -21.97
N PHE A 155 -1.30 1.39 -21.61
CA PHE A 155 -2.76 1.22 -21.72
C PHE A 155 -3.35 1.79 -23.01
N ARG A 156 -2.53 2.46 -23.84
CA ARG A 156 -2.97 3.00 -25.14
C ARG A 156 -2.65 2.09 -26.33
N GLU A 157 -1.68 1.20 -26.18
CA GLU A 157 -1.20 0.32 -27.26
C GLU A 157 -1.92 -1.04 -27.29
N VAL A 158 -2.86 -1.28 -26.36
CA VAL A 158 -3.69 -2.49 -26.36
C VAL A 158 -4.79 -2.31 -27.41
N GLN A 159 -4.48 -2.67 -28.67
CA GLN A 159 -5.47 -2.93 -29.71
C GLN A 159 -5.83 -4.42 -29.65
N GLU A 160 -7.14 -4.73 -29.62
CA GLU A 160 -7.69 -6.10 -29.67
C GLU A 160 -7.41 -6.81 -31.00
#